data_AF-A0A956D6P1-F1
#
_entry.id   AF-A0A956D6P1-F1
#
_cell.length_a   1.000
_cell.length_b   1.000
_cell.length_c   1.000
_cell.angle_alpha   90.00
_cell.angle_beta   90.00
_cell.angle_gamma   90.00
#
_symmetry.space_group_name_H-M   'P 1'
#
loop_
_entity.id
_entity.type
_entity.pdbx_description
1 polymer ?
#
loop_
_entity_poly.entity_id
_entity_poly.type
_entity_poly.pdbx_seq_one_letter_code
_entity_poly.pdbx_strand_id
1 'polypeptide(L)'
;GTPGYIAPEQVLDPVELDGRADVYALGAILFEILTRKALHRFDKPHVMLTETLAGTDPAARAKAVGAKVDPELMSIIVQATRLEPNERFQTARELHETIQRYLDGHQQAERRRRMAAVHSVAARDAQCKAREGGRDANQWYRWAMREAGLALALDPQNQGALDVIMKLLVEPPKELPPEARKTLARHRMKVSRVGARAIALARFSWALYVPLLIWMGIRSPGFAVLLFGFAFAAGFVQYWVASQTDSTQRMRRVAAFLNLLSIAPMTFAFGPFWMTPLIVLASLPSSILYLDGLGRRLAGVAASLAILVPAALEWSGVLPRSYVFEDGRLQIIPQMMSFESPLAVQITLVVLCLGAVFTSIRLVGGVRDQLEETEERLHRQAWQLQQLVPQPGDYEGSVTSSVLDFDDDFLTMPGVGVTGSGAIVPPRRP
;
A
#
# COMPACT_ATOMS: atom_id res chain seq x y z
N GLY A 1 -42.19 4.45 -57.06
CA GLY A 1 -41.28 3.55 -56.32
C GLY A 1 -41.96 2.22 -56.02
N THR A 2 -41.22 1.26 -55.45
CA THR A 2 -41.77 0.00 -54.94
C THR A 2 -42.66 0.27 -53.72
N PRO A 3 -43.90 -0.25 -53.66
CA PRO A 3 -44.78 -0.11 -52.50
C PRO A 3 -44.07 -0.52 -51.19
N GLY A 4 -44.21 0.30 -50.14
CA GLY A 4 -43.60 0.11 -48.83
C GLY A 4 -42.36 0.97 -48.59
N TYR A 5 -41.73 1.48 -49.66
CA TYR A 5 -40.48 2.25 -49.60
C TYR A 5 -40.56 3.62 -50.29
N ILE A 6 -41.76 3.99 -50.72
CA ILE A 6 -42.00 5.25 -51.43
C ILE A 6 -41.83 6.41 -50.44
N ALA A 7 -41.05 7.42 -50.81
CA ALA A 7 -40.89 8.62 -50.00
C ALA A 7 -42.13 9.53 -50.08
N PRO A 8 -42.48 10.29 -49.02
CA PRO A 8 -43.66 11.17 -49.00
C PRO A 8 -43.76 12.12 -50.21
N GLU A 9 -42.65 12.71 -50.62
CA GLU A 9 -42.57 13.62 -51.77
C GLU A 9 -42.85 12.91 -53.11
N GLN A 10 -42.53 11.62 -53.24
CA GLN A 10 -42.87 10.84 -54.44
C GLN A 10 -44.39 10.60 -54.58
N VAL A 11 -45.14 10.76 -53.50
CA VAL A 11 -46.61 10.67 -53.48
C VAL A 11 -47.24 12.04 -53.76
N LEU A 12 -46.63 13.12 -53.26
CA LEU A 12 -47.15 14.49 -53.36
C LEU A 12 -46.79 15.19 -54.67
N ASP A 13 -45.53 15.14 -55.08
CA ASP A 13 -45.02 15.81 -56.28
C ASP A 13 -43.93 14.96 -56.98
N PRO A 14 -44.31 14.11 -57.93
CA PRO A 14 -43.38 13.21 -58.61
C PRO A 14 -42.44 13.90 -59.64
N VAL A 15 -42.51 15.23 -59.80
CA VAL A 15 -41.75 15.96 -60.84
C VAL A 15 -40.41 16.50 -60.33
N GLU A 16 -40.32 16.94 -59.07
CA GLU A 16 -39.09 17.44 -58.44
C GLU A 16 -38.58 16.47 -57.36
N LEU A 17 -37.99 15.37 -57.80
CA LEU A 17 -37.36 14.37 -56.91
C LEU A 17 -35.85 14.50 -56.93
N ASP A 18 -35.23 14.50 -55.75
CA ASP A 18 -33.77 14.42 -55.59
C ASP A 18 -33.36 13.15 -54.84
N GLY A 19 -32.03 12.97 -54.66
CA GLY A 19 -31.47 11.77 -54.03
C GLY A 19 -31.89 11.53 -52.57
N ARG A 20 -32.62 12.46 -51.93
CA ARG A 20 -33.13 12.29 -50.55
C ARG A 20 -34.36 11.38 -50.50
N ALA A 21 -35.02 11.14 -51.64
CA ALA A 21 -36.02 10.08 -51.75
C ALA A 21 -35.37 8.69 -51.60
N ASP A 22 -34.16 8.50 -52.16
CA ASP A 22 -33.40 7.26 -51.99
C ASP A 22 -32.91 7.08 -50.55
N VAL A 23 -32.54 8.17 -49.85
CA VAL A 23 -32.20 8.14 -48.42
C VAL A 23 -33.37 7.62 -47.59
N TYR A 24 -34.60 8.07 -47.88
CA TYR A 24 -35.81 7.58 -47.22
C TYR A 24 -36.04 6.10 -47.47
N ALA A 25 -35.95 5.67 -48.73
CA ALA A 25 -36.11 4.27 -49.10
C ALA A 25 -35.06 3.38 -48.41
N LEU A 26 -33.79 3.82 -48.35
CA LEU A 26 -32.72 3.12 -47.63
C LEU A 26 -32.99 3.04 -46.12
N GLY A 27 -33.54 4.10 -45.50
CA GLY A 27 -33.97 4.08 -44.11
C GLY A 27 -35.08 3.06 -43.84
N ALA A 28 -36.08 3.00 -44.73
CA ALA A 28 -37.17 2.02 -44.65
C ALA A 28 -36.68 0.57 -44.87
N ILE A 29 -35.74 0.36 -45.78
CA ILE A 29 -35.09 -0.95 -45.98
C ILE A 29 -34.27 -1.35 -44.75
N LEU A 30 -33.49 -0.43 -44.18
CA LEU A 30 -32.71 -0.70 -42.96
C LEU A 30 -33.61 -1.10 -41.79
N PHE A 31 -34.74 -0.39 -41.62
CA PHE A 31 -35.77 -0.76 -40.65
C PHE A 31 -36.26 -2.19 -40.87
N GLU A 32 -36.58 -2.55 -42.11
CA GLU A 32 -37.09 -3.88 -42.42
C GLU A 32 -36.06 -4.98 -42.20
N ILE A 33 -34.78 -4.75 -42.54
CA ILE A 33 -33.71 -5.71 -42.27
C ILE A 33 -33.61 -6.02 -40.76
N LEU A 34 -33.72 -4.98 -39.92
CA LEU A 34 -33.55 -5.11 -38.47
C LEU A 34 -34.78 -5.68 -37.77
N THR A 35 -35.98 -5.38 -38.26
CA THR A 35 -37.25 -5.78 -37.64
C THR A 35 -37.93 -6.96 -38.33
N ARG A 36 -37.45 -7.37 -39.51
CA ARG A 36 -38.06 -8.36 -40.43
C ARG A 36 -39.49 -7.99 -40.85
N LYS A 37 -39.86 -6.72 -40.75
CA LYS A 37 -41.18 -6.17 -41.08
C LYS A 37 -41.01 -4.84 -41.78
N ALA A 38 -41.73 -4.61 -42.88
CA ALA A 38 -41.72 -3.33 -43.55
C ALA A 38 -42.21 -2.20 -42.62
N LEU A 39 -41.60 -1.02 -42.78
CA LEU A 39 -41.98 0.18 -42.04
C LEU A 39 -43.44 0.54 -42.32
N HIS A 40 -43.79 0.65 -43.61
CA HIS A 40 -45.15 0.85 -44.10
C HIS A 40 -45.72 -0.46 -44.63
N ARG A 41 -46.96 -0.79 -44.28
CA ARG A 41 -47.59 -2.02 -44.81
C ARG A 41 -48.00 -1.79 -46.25
N PHE A 42 -47.70 -2.74 -47.13
CA PHE A 42 -48.03 -2.65 -48.56
C PHE A 42 -49.17 -3.60 -48.98
N ASP A 43 -49.86 -4.22 -48.03
CA ASP A 43 -51.02 -5.09 -48.27
C ASP A 43 -52.21 -4.33 -48.88
N LYS A 44 -52.35 -3.05 -48.53
CA LYS A 44 -53.37 -2.14 -49.08
C LYS A 44 -52.70 -0.84 -49.55
N PRO A 45 -52.55 -0.61 -50.87
CA PRO A 45 -51.83 0.55 -51.41
C PRO A 45 -52.32 1.90 -50.90
N HIS A 46 -53.64 2.08 -50.72
CA HIS A 46 -54.20 3.34 -50.20
C HIS A 46 -53.85 3.58 -48.72
N VAL A 47 -53.80 2.53 -47.90
CA VAL A 47 -53.43 2.65 -46.47
C VAL A 47 -51.94 2.97 -46.35
N MET A 48 -51.11 2.29 -47.13
CA MET A 48 -49.67 2.52 -47.21
C MET A 48 -49.32 3.98 -47.52
N LEU A 49 -49.97 4.57 -48.53
CA LEU A 49 -49.73 5.96 -48.92
C LEU A 49 -50.12 6.93 -47.80
N THR A 50 -51.26 6.69 -47.13
CA THR A 50 -51.69 7.47 -45.97
C THR A 50 -50.71 7.36 -44.81
N GLU A 51 -50.23 6.15 -44.47
CA GLU A 51 -49.22 5.92 -43.44
C GLU A 51 -47.87 6.60 -43.77
N THR A 52 -47.51 6.62 -45.05
CA THR A 52 -46.29 7.27 -45.55
C THR A 52 -46.37 8.78 -45.36
N LEU A 53 -47.50 9.40 -45.75
CA LEU A 53 -47.73 10.85 -45.61
C LEU A 53 -47.94 11.30 -44.17
N ALA A 54 -48.44 10.42 -43.30
CA ALA A 54 -48.66 10.70 -41.88
C ALA A 54 -47.37 10.68 -41.04
N GLY A 55 -46.26 10.14 -41.58
CA GLY A 55 -44.98 10.10 -40.88
C GLY A 55 -44.93 9.04 -39.79
N THR A 56 -45.03 7.77 -40.19
CA THR A 56 -44.92 6.62 -39.26
C THR A 56 -43.64 6.69 -38.42
N ASP A 57 -43.77 6.62 -37.10
CA ASP A 57 -42.63 6.53 -36.17
C ASP A 57 -42.00 5.12 -36.21
N PRO A 58 -40.74 4.98 -36.69
CA PRO A 58 -40.04 3.70 -36.70
C PRO A 58 -39.86 3.08 -35.31
N ALA A 59 -39.65 3.88 -34.25
CA ALA A 59 -39.40 3.35 -32.91
C ALA A 59 -40.66 2.69 -32.33
N ALA A 60 -41.81 3.39 -32.41
CA ALA A 60 -43.10 2.82 -32.05
C ALA A 60 -43.41 1.55 -32.86
N ARG A 61 -43.08 1.56 -34.16
CA ARG A 61 -43.31 0.41 -35.03
C ARG A 61 -42.45 -0.80 -34.67
N ALA A 62 -41.16 -0.60 -34.38
CA ALA A 62 -40.26 -1.67 -33.92
C ALA A 62 -40.76 -2.29 -32.61
N LYS A 63 -41.22 -1.46 -31.66
CA LYS A 63 -41.81 -1.92 -30.40
C LYS A 63 -43.08 -2.74 -30.62
N ALA A 64 -43.96 -2.30 -31.51
CA ALA A 64 -45.21 -2.99 -31.83
C ALA A 64 -44.99 -4.39 -32.45
N VAL A 65 -43.85 -4.62 -33.11
CA VAL A 65 -43.49 -5.93 -33.67
C VAL A 65 -42.54 -6.73 -32.77
N GLY A 66 -42.25 -6.26 -31.56
CA GLY A 66 -41.37 -6.93 -30.60
C GLY A 66 -39.89 -6.96 -31.01
N ALA A 67 -39.46 -6.11 -31.94
CA ALA A 67 -38.08 -6.06 -32.40
C ALA A 67 -37.21 -5.25 -31.42
N LYS A 68 -36.09 -5.85 -30.97
CA LYS A 68 -35.07 -5.16 -30.19
C LYS A 68 -34.01 -4.60 -31.13
N VAL A 69 -34.07 -3.29 -31.36
CA VAL A 69 -33.10 -2.55 -32.17
C VAL A 69 -32.30 -1.63 -31.25
N ASP A 70 -30.99 -1.55 -31.48
CA ASP A 70 -30.12 -0.63 -30.75
C ASP A 70 -30.63 0.83 -30.89
N PRO A 71 -30.77 1.59 -29.78
CA PRO A 71 -31.26 2.96 -29.83
C PRO A 71 -30.47 3.89 -30.77
N GLU A 72 -29.16 3.71 -30.89
CA GLU A 72 -28.32 4.52 -31.78
C GLU A 72 -28.67 4.21 -33.24
N LEU A 73 -28.81 2.93 -33.60
CA LEU A 73 -29.21 2.51 -34.95
C LEU A 73 -30.65 2.91 -35.27
N MET A 74 -31.55 2.87 -34.28
CA MET A 74 -32.91 3.38 -34.41
C MET A 74 -32.93 4.88 -34.69
N SER A 75 -32.06 5.67 -34.04
CA SER A 75 -31.98 7.11 -34.30
C SER A 75 -31.58 7.44 -35.75
N ILE A 76 -30.70 6.63 -36.35
CA ILE A 76 -30.29 6.75 -37.76
C ILE A 76 -31.49 6.47 -38.68
N ILE A 77 -32.27 5.43 -38.41
CA ILE A 77 -33.49 5.10 -39.18
C ILE A 77 -34.50 6.24 -39.08
N VAL A 78 -34.79 6.72 -37.88
CA VAL A 78 -35.72 7.83 -37.64
C VAL A 78 -35.31 9.08 -38.43
N GLN A 79 -34.02 9.42 -38.44
CA GLN A 79 -33.52 10.55 -39.21
C GLN A 79 -33.64 10.33 -40.72
N ALA A 80 -33.30 9.13 -41.21
CA ALA A 80 -33.40 8.80 -42.63
C ALA A 80 -34.85 8.83 -43.15
N THR A 81 -35.84 8.49 -42.31
CA THR A 81 -37.26 8.39 -42.68
C THR A 81 -38.11 9.58 -42.21
N ARG A 82 -37.53 10.75 -41.95
CA ARG A 82 -38.31 11.96 -41.63
C ARG A 82 -39.20 12.39 -42.81
N LEU A 83 -40.32 13.04 -42.51
CA LEU A 83 -41.26 13.52 -43.53
C LEU A 83 -40.60 14.56 -44.44
N GLU A 84 -40.04 15.62 -43.86
CA GLU A 84 -39.39 16.71 -44.59
C GLU A 84 -38.02 16.27 -45.14
N PRO A 85 -37.77 16.33 -46.46
CA PRO A 85 -36.48 15.96 -47.04
C PRO A 85 -35.28 16.72 -46.46
N ASN A 86 -35.49 17.98 -46.07
CA ASN A 86 -34.46 18.83 -45.46
C ASN A 86 -34.00 18.35 -44.07
N GLU A 87 -34.80 17.53 -43.38
CA GLU A 87 -34.46 17.01 -42.05
C GLU A 87 -33.79 15.63 -42.11
N ARG A 88 -33.69 15.03 -43.29
CA ARG A 88 -33.00 13.75 -43.52
C ARG A 88 -31.48 13.96 -43.65
N PHE A 89 -30.75 12.87 -43.79
CA PHE A 89 -29.39 12.92 -44.32
C PHE A 89 -29.43 13.52 -45.73
N GLN A 90 -28.55 14.48 -46.01
CA GLN A 90 -28.58 15.22 -47.27
C GLN A 90 -28.05 14.38 -48.44
N THR A 91 -27.29 13.34 -48.14
CA THR A 91 -26.79 12.39 -49.16
C THR A 91 -26.82 10.95 -48.64
N ALA A 92 -26.91 9.99 -49.55
CA ALA A 92 -26.73 8.57 -49.22
C ALA A 92 -25.34 8.26 -48.63
N ARG A 93 -24.31 9.05 -48.99
CA ARG A 93 -22.97 8.95 -48.41
C ARG A 93 -22.96 9.29 -46.91
N GLU A 94 -23.67 10.34 -46.52
CA GLU A 94 -23.78 10.75 -45.12
C GLU A 94 -24.48 9.68 -44.26
N LEU A 95 -25.55 9.07 -44.77
CA LEU A 95 -26.19 7.92 -44.14
C LEU A 95 -25.23 6.74 -44.01
N HIS A 96 -24.50 6.40 -45.09
CA HIS A 96 -23.51 5.33 -45.09
C HIS A 96 -22.41 5.56 -44.06
N GLU A 97 -21.78 6.73 -44.03
CA GLU A 97 -20.72 7.08 -43.09
C GLU A 97 -21.20 7.03 -41.64
N THR A 98 -22.46 7.38 -41.38
CA THR A 98 -23.06 7.30 -40.05
C THR A 98 -23.27 5.85 -39.61
N ILE A 99 -23.75 4.98 -40.50
CA ILE A 99 -23.87 3.54 -40.23
C ILE A 99 -22.49 2.89 -40.04
N GLN A 100 -21.49 3.25 -40.86
CA GLN A 100 -20.13 2.73 -40.71
C GLN A 100 -19.53 3.08 -39.34
N ARG A 101 -19.69 4.34 -38.89
CA ARG A 101 -19.23 4.76 -37.55
C ARG A 101 -19.89 3.96 -36.43
N TYR A 102 -21.20 3.69 -36.54
CA TYR A 102 -21.90 2.82 -35.59
C TYR A 102 -21.31 1.40 -35.56
N LEU A 103 -21.13 0.79 -36.73
CA LEU A 103 -20.57 -0.57 -36.84
C LEU A 103 -19.14 -0.66 -36.29
N ASP A 104 -18.30 0.33 -36.61
CA ASP A 104 -16.93 0.40 -36.10
C ASP A 104 -16.90 0.54 -34.57
N GLY A 105 -17.76 1.39 -34.01
CA GLY A 105 -17.90 1.58 -32.56
C GLY A 105 -18.32 0.28 -31.86
N HIS A 106 -19.32 -0.41 -32.41
CA HIS A 106 -19.81 -1.67 -31.85
C HIS A 106 -18.75 -2.79 -31.93
N GLN A 107 -18.05 -2.92 -33.06
CA GLN A 107 -16.95 -3.89 -33.22
C GLN A 107 -15.79 -3.61 -32.25
N GLN A 108 -15.43 -2.35 -32.04
CA GLN A 108 -14.40 -1.97 -31.08
C GLN A 108 -14.83 -2.29 -29.63
N ALA A 109 -16.10 -2.03 -29.28
CA ALA A 109 -16.65 -2.37 -27.97
C ALA A 109 -16.64 -3.90 -27.74
N GLU A 110 -17.10 -4.69 -28.70
CA GLU A 110 -17.03 -6.16 -28.61
C GLU A 110 -15.59 -6.66 -28.49
N ARG A 111 -14.66 -6.11 -29.28
CA ARG A 111 -13.25 -6.49 -29.22
C ARG A 111 -12.66 -6.20 -27.84
N ARG A 112 -12.97 -5.04 -27.24
CA ARG A 112 -12.56 -4.70 -25.86
C ARG A 112 -13.13 -5.69 -24.85
N ARG A 113 -14.43 -6.01 -24.92
CA ARG A 113 -15.07 -7.01 -24.03
C ARG A 113 -14.42 -8.39 -24.14
N ARG A 114 -14.14 -8.85 -25.37
CA ARG A 114 -13.46 -10.14 -25.60
C ARG A 114 -12.04 -10.14 -25.01
N MET A 115 -11.26 -9.09 -25.23
CA MET A 115 -9.93 -8.97 -24.64
C MET A 115 -9.99 -8.90 -23.11
N ALA A 116 -10.96 -8.16 -22.55
CA ALA A 116 -11.19 -8.11 -21.11
C ALA A 116 -11.51 -9.49 -20.52
N ALA A 117 -12.32 -10.31 -21.21
CA ALA A 117 -12.63 -11.67 -20.80
C ALA A 117 -11.39 -12.58 -20.78
N VAL A 118 -10.47 -12.44 -21.75
CA VAL A 118 -9.19 -13.17 -21.74
C VAL A 118 -8.36 -12.81 -20.52
N HIS A 119 -8.22 -11.50 -20.25
CA HIS A 119 -7.50 -11.01 -19.08
C HIS A 119 -8.16 -11.43 -17.76
N SER A 120 -9.50 -11.45 -17.67
CA SER A 120 -10.19 -11.86 -16.44
C SER A 120 -10.00 -13.35 -16.14
N VAL A 121 -9.98 -14.21 -17.15
CA VAL A 121 -9.66 -15.65 -17.00
C VAL A 121 -8.21 -15.82 -16.54
N ALA A 122 -7.25 -15.13 -17.17
CA ALA A 122 -5.84 -15.18 -16.79
C ALA A 122 -5.61 -14.69 -15.34
N ALA A 123 -6.34 -13.64 -14.93
CA ALA A 123 -6.30 -13.13 -13.57
C ALA A 123 -6.79 -14.16 -12.54
N ARG A 124 -7.89 -14.85 -12.84
CA ARG A 124 -8.46 -15.89 -11.98
C ARG A 124 -7.54 -17.11 -11.85
N ASP A 125 -6.95 -17.57 -12.94
CA ASP A 125 -5.96 -18.66 -12.90
C ASP A 125 -4.73 -18.29 -12.06
N ALA A 126 -4.20 -17.08 -12.26
CA ALA A 126 -3.08 -16.58 -11.46
C ALA A 126 -3.43 -16.40 -9.98
N GLN A 127 -4.65 -15.98 -9.65
CA GLN A 127 -5.13 -15.92 -8.27
C GLN A 127 -5.15 -17.29 -7.61
N CYS A 128 -5.66 -18.32 -8.30
CA CYS A 128 -5.65 -19.70 -7.80
C CYS A 128 -4.22 -20.16 -7.49
N LYS A 129 -3.28 -19.94 -8.41
CA LYS A 129 -1.85 -20.28 -8.22
C LYS A 129 -1.20 -19.49 -7.08
N ALA A 130 -1.57 -18.22 -6.91
CA ALA A 130 -1.10 -17.41 -5.78
C ALA A 130 -1.58 -17.98 -4.43
N ARG A 131 -2.81 -18.51 -4.39
CA ARG A 131 -3.42 -19.09 -3.18
C ARG A 131 -2.81 -20.44 -2.78
N GLU A 132 -2.42 -21.26 -3.77
CA GLU A 132 -1.71 -22.53 -3.56
C GLU A 132 -0.38 -22.33 -2.83
N GLY A 133 0.25 -21.16 -2.99
CA GLY A 133 1.48 -20.79 -2.30
C GLY A 133 2.75 -21.26 -3.02
N GLY A 134 3.88 -21.26 -2.31
CA GLY A 134 5.18 -21.64 -2.85
C GLY A 134 6.06 -20.46 -3.31
N ARG A 135 7.24 -20.79 -3.86
CA ARG A 135 8.32 -19.81 -4.14
C ARG A 135 7.92 -18.68 -5.10
N ASP A 136 6.95 -18.93 -5.99
CA ASP A 136 6.49 -17.97 -6.99
C ASP A 136 5.11 -17.35 -6.65
N ALA A 137 4.53 -17.62 -5.48
CA ALA A 137 3.21 -17.12 -5.09
C ALA A 137 3.07 -15.59 -5.18
N ASN A 138 4.12 -14.87 -4.78
CA ASN A 138 4.18 -13.41 -4.91
C ASN A 138 4.19 -12.93 -6.36
N GLN A 139 4.76 -13.70 -7.29
CA GLN A 139 4.74 -13.36 -8.72
C GLN A 139 3.35 -13.60 -9.30
N TRP A 140 2.71 -14.71 -8.94
CA TRP A 140 1.34 -15.00 -9.33
C TRP A 140 0.35 -13.98 -8.79
N TYR A 141 0.52 -13.52 -7.54
CA TYR A 141 -0.31 -12.44 -6.97
C TYR A 141 -0.18 -11.14 -7.78
N ARG A 142 1.06 -10.75 -8.15
CA ARG A 142 1.30 -9.57 -9.00
C ARG A 142 0.69 -9.72 -10.38
N TRP A 143 0.81 -10.90 -10.97
CA TRP A 143 0.22 -11.20 -12.27
C TRP A 143 -1.31 -11.12 -12.21
N ALA A 144 -1.93 -11.71 -11.18
CA ALA A 144 -3.38 -11.66 -10.97
C ALA A 144 -3.90 -10.21 -10.86
N MET A 145 -3.22 -9.36 -10.06
CA MET A 145 -3.57 -7.94 -9.95
C MET A 145 -3.44 -7.20 -11.30
N ARG A 146 -2.36 -7.45 -12.03
CA ARG A 146 -2.12 -6.81 -13.34
C ARG A 146 -3.20 -7.18 -14.36
N GLU A 147 -3.46 -8.48 -14.49
CA GLU A 147 -4.44 -8.99 -15.46
C GLU A 147 -5.85 -8.54 -15.11
N ALA A 148 -6.22 -8.53 -13.82
CA ALA A 148 -7.52 -8.01 -13.39
C ALA A 148 -7.64 -6.51 -13.68
N GLY A 149 -6.57 -5.73 -13.44
CA GLY A 149 -6.54 -4.31 -13.78
C GLY A 149 -6.65 -4.05 -15.29
N LEU A 150 -5.98 -4.84 -16.13
CA LEU A 150 -6.10 -4.76 -17.59
C LEU A 150 -7.50 -5.11 -18.07
N ALA A 151 -8.13 -6.14 -17.48
CA ALA A 151 -9.51 -6.50 -17.80
C ALA A 151 -10.48 -5.35 -17.49
N LEU A 152 -10.35 -4.69 -16.33
CA LEU A 152 -11.20 -3.56 -15.95
C LEU A 152 -10.92 -2.28 -16.75
N ALA A 153 -9.67 -2.05 -17.18
CA ALA A 153 -9.35 -0.94 -18.06
C ALA A 153 -10.00 -1.08 -19.44
N LEU A 154 -10.19 -2.31 -19.91
CA LEU A 154 -10.85 -2.63 -21.18
C LEU A 154 -12.37 -2.66 -21.05
N ASP A 155 -12.87 -3.24 -19.97
CA ASP A 155 -14.29 -3.35 -19.65
C ASP A 155 -14.52 -3.22 -18.13
N PRO A 156 -14.88 -2.03 -17.63
CA PRO A 156 -15.12 -1.79 -16.21
C PRO A 156 -16.24 -2.64 -15.61
N GLN A 157 -17.15 -3.19 -16.43
CA GLN A 157 -18.29 -3.99 -16.00
C GLN A 157 -17.96 -5.49 -15.90
N ASN A 158 -16.72 -5.90 -16.15
CA ASN A 158 -16.30 -7.30 -16.10
C ASN A 158 -16.33 -7.84 -14.66
N GLN A 159 -17.42 -8.51 -14.29
CA GLN A 159 -17.63 -9.07 -12.95
C GLN A 159 -16.54 -10.05 -12.51
N GLY A 160 -15.98 -10.83 -13.45
CA GLY A 160 -14.91 -11.78 -13.13
C GLY A 160 -13.63 -11.10 -12.65
N ALA A 161 -13.28 -9.97 -13.26
CA ALA A 161 -12.11 -9.19 -12.84
C ALA A 161 -12.35 -8.45 -11.52
N LEU A 162 -13.55 -7.90 -11.31
CA LEU A 162 -13.94 -7.27 -10.03
C LEU A 162 -13.83 -8.25 -8.85
N ASP A 163 -14.36 -9.47 -9.01
CA ASP A 163 -14.29 -10.52 -8.00
C ASP A 163 -12.83 -10.90 -7.66
N VAL A 164 -11.96 -10.98 -8.67
CA VAL A 164 -10.53 -11.26 -8.45
C VAL A 164 -9.85 -10.14 -7.65
N ILE A 165 -10.06 -8.87 -7.99
CA ILE A 165 -9.49 -7.75 -7.23
C ILE A 165 -9.99 -7.74 -5.79
N MET A 166 -11.30 -7.88 -5.58
CA MET A 166 -11.89 -7.87 -4.24
C MET A 166 -11.29 -8.96 -3.37
N LYS A 167 -11.19 -10.19 -3.89
CA LYS A 167 -10.56 -11.30 -3.17
C LYS A 167 -9.08 -11.07 -2.87
N LEU A 168 -8.32 -10.52 -3.82
CA LEU A 168 -6.90 -10.21 -3.61
C LEU A 168 -6.71 -9.12 -2.55
N LEU A 169 -7.59 -8.13 -2.48
CA LEU A 169 -7.55 -7.09 -1.45
C LEU A 169 -7.91 -7.61 -0.06
N VAL A 170 -8.86 -8.54 0.04
CA VAL A 170 -9.27 -9.15 1.31
C VAL A 170 -8.24 -10.16 1.82
N GLU A 171 -7.61 -10.93 0.93
CA GLU A 171 -6.61 -11.94 1.27
C GLU A 171 -5.20 -11.49 0.82
N PRO A 172 -4.49 -10.69 1.65
CA PRO A 172 -3.14 -10.29 1.32
C PRO A 172 -2.19 -11.50 1.21
N PRO A 173 -1.10 -11.38 0.42
CA PRO A 173 -0.19 -12.49 0.20
C PRO A 173 0.44 -12.97 1.51
N LYS A 174 0.42 -14.28 1.74
CA LYS A 174 0.96 -14.93 2.97
C LYS A 174 2.43 -14.59 3.21
N GLU A 175 3.22 -14.47 2.14
CA GLU A 175 4.63 -14.13 2.22
C GLU A 175 4.84 -12.66 1.88
N LEU A 176 5.50 -11.92 2.78
CA LEU A 176 5.87 -10.54 2.52
C LEU A 176 6.67 -10.44 1.20
N PRO A 177 6.26 -9.61 0.24
CA PRO A 177 6.97 -9.42 -1.02
C PRO A 177 8.44 -9.04 -0.78
N PRO A 178 9.38 -9.47 -1.63
CA PRO A 178 10.81 -9.21 -1.43
C PRO A 178 11.14 -7.72 -1.39
N GLU A 179 10.43 -6.90 -2.16
CA GLU A 179 10.54 -5.43 -2.12
C GLU A 179 10.07 -4.86 -0.79
N ALA A 180 8.90 -5.27 -0.29
CA ALA A 180 8.41 -4.87 1.03
C ALA A 180 9.36 -5.30 2.14
N ARG A 181 9.93 -6.51 2.05
CA ARG A 181 10.94 -7.01 3.00
C ARG A 181 12.21 -6.16 2.98
N LYS A 182 12.71 -5.78 1.80
CA LYS A 182 13.85 -4.87 1.65
C LYS A 182 13.55 -3.49 2.22
N THR A 183 12.37 -2.95 1.96
CA THR A 183 11.94 -1.64 2.48
C THR A 183 11.82 -1.66 4.00
N LEU A 184 11.21 -2.70 4.57
CA LEU A 184 11.12 -2.91 6.01
C LEU A 184 12.53 -3.06 6.64
N ALA A 185 13.43 -3.80 5.98
CA ALA A 185 14.81 -3.92 6.42
C ALA A 185 15.55 -2.57 6.40
N ARG A 186 15.39 -1.76 5.33
CA ARG A 186 15.95 -0.41 5.25
C ARG A 186 15.39 0.52 6.32
N HIS A 187 14.09 0.46 6.59
CA HIS A 187 13.45 1.26 7.64
C HIS A 187 13.96 0.86 9.04
N ARG A 188 14.04 -0.45 9.34
CA ARG A 188 14.68 -0.94 10.58
C ARG A 188 16.11 -0.44 10.72
N MET A 189 16.88 -0.40 9.62
CA MET A 189 18.24 0.14 9.62
C MET A 189 18.29 1.65 9.87
N LYS A 190 17.36 2.44 9.31
CA LYS A 190 17.28 3.90 9.56
C LYS A 190 16.97 4.22 11.02
N VAL A 191 15.96 3.58 11.59
CA VAL A 191 15.61 3.71 13.02
C VAL A 191 16.81 3.28 13.88
N SER A 192 17.51 2.21 13.46
CA SER A 192 18.73 1.77 14.13
C SER A 192 19.88 2.78 14.09
N ARG A 193 20.08 3.49 12.97
CA ARG A 193 21.15 4.49 12.85
C ARG A 193 20.87 5.74 13.68
N VAL A 194 19.63 6.24 13.69
CA VAL A 194 19.24 7.40 14.52
C VAL A 194 19.46 7.08 16.00
N GLY A 195 19.01 5.91 16.41
CA GLY A 195 19.24 5.37 17.74
C GLY A 195 20.69 5.22 18.14
N ALA A 196 21.49 4.55 17.31
CA ALA A 196 22.91 4.33 17.60
C ALA A 196 23.71 5.64 17.61
N ARG A 197 23.34 6.64 16.80
CA ARG A 197 23.90 7.99 16.86
C ARG A 197 23.50 8.71 18.14
N ALA A 198 22.23 8.63 18.55
CA ALA A 198 21.77 9.20 19.81
C ALA A 198 22.53 8.62 21.02
N ILE A 199 22.86 7.33 20.98
CA ILE A 199 23.69 6.65 21.99
C ILE A 199 25.12 7.18 22.00
N ALA A 200 25.73 7.31 20.83
CA ALA A 200 27.08 7.88 20.72
C ALA A 200 27.12 9.31 21.28
N LEU A 201 26.13 10.15 20.93
CA LEU A 201 25.97 11.50 21.46
C LEU A 201 25.76 11.52 22.99
N ALA A 202 24.93 10.62 23.52
CA ALA A 202 24.76 10.44 24.96
C ALA A 202 26.05 9.96 25.66
N ARG A 203 26.94 9.28 24.94
CA ARG A 203 28.26 8.92 25.51
C ARG A 203 29.19 10.12 25.55
N PHE A 204 29.16 10.99 24.55
CA PHE A 204 29.93 12.24 24.58
C PHE A 204 29.41 13.23 25.63
N SER A 205 28.13 13.18 26.00
CA SER A 205 27.62 14.04 27.09
C SER A 205 28.24 13.74 28.45
N TRP A 206 28.92 12.60 28.64
CA TRP A 206 29.76 12.35 29.82
C TRP A 206 30.89 13.37 29.98
N ALA A 207 31.38 13.95 28.88
CA ALA A 207 32.37 15.02 28.93
C ALA A 207 31.85 16.25 29.68
N LEU A 208 30.53 16.48 29.69
CA LEU A 208 29.90 17.60 30.40
C LEU A 208 29.99 17.45 31.93
N TYR A 209 30.21 16.23 32.44
CA TYR A 209 30.38 15.96 33.87
C TYR A 209 31.84 16.08 34.31
N VAL A 210 32.81 16.18 33.39
CA VAL A 210 34.24 16.28 33.71
C VAL A 210 34.55 17.46 34.64
N PRO A 211 34.04 18.69 34.41
CA PRO A 211 34.32 19.82 35.31
C PRO A 211 33.79 19.59 36.73
N LEU A 212 32.63 18.94 36.87
CA LEU A 212 32.07 18.58 38.18
C LEU A 212 32.94 17.56 38.90
N LEU A 213 33.46 16.56 38.17
CA LEU A 213 34.38 15.58 38.73
C LEU A 213 35.70 16.22 39.15
N ILE A 214 36.27 17.13 38.34
CA ILE A 214 37.48 17.87 38.72
C ILE A 214 37.22 18.72 39.97
N TRP A 215 36.04 19.35 40.08
CA TRP A 215 35.66 20.14 41.24
C TRP A 215 35.47 19.30 42.51
N MET A 216 34.95 18.09 42.38
CA MET A 216 34.88 17.12 43.48
C MET A 216 36.29 16.67 43.91
N GLY A 217 37.23 16.64 42.96
CA GLY A 217 38.66 16.41 43.17
C GLY A 217 39.07 14.98 42.81
N ILE A 218 40.25 14.84 42.20
CA ILE A 218 40.76 13.57 41.66
C ILE A 218 41.99 13.14 42.49
N ARG A 219 41.87 12.05 43.25
CA ARG A 219 42.97 11.47 44.04
C ARG A 219 44.00 10.77 43.17
N SER A 220 43.55 10.07 42.14
CA SER A 220 44.41 9.29 41.24
C SER A 220 44.14 9.65 39.78
N PRO A 221 45.03 10.42 39.13
CA PRO A 221 44.85 10.79 37.72
C PRO A 221 44.91 9.57 36.80
N GLY A 222 45.60 8.49 37.18
CA GLY A 222 45.68 7.25 36.40
C GLY A 222 44.32 6.59 36.20
N PHE A 223 43.52 6.47 37.28
CA PHE A 223 42.16 5.93 37.18
C PHE A 223 41.23 6.84 36.38
N ALA A 224 41.39 8.16 36.49
CA ALA A 224 40.62 9.12 35.70
C ALA A 224 40.91 8.99 34.20
N VAL A 225 42.19 8.89 33.79
CA VAL A 225 42.57 8.66 32.39
C VAL A 225 42.01 7.34 31.88
N LEU A 226 42.05 6.28 32.69
CA LEU A 226 41.51 4.97 32.33
C LEU A 226 39.99 5.04 32.11
N LEU A 227 39.25 5.68 33.03
CA LEU A 227 37.80 5.87 32.93
C LEU A 227 37.41 6.61 31.65
N PHE A 228 37.97 7.80 31.43
CA PHE A 228 37.63 8.61 30.27
C PHE A 228 38.14 7.98 28.97
N GLY A 229 39.35 7.43 28.96
CA GLY A 229 39.92 6.76 27.80
C GLY A 229 39.07 5.59 27.31
N PHE A 230 38.66 4.69 28.21
CA PHE A 230 37.75 3.58 27.86
C PHE A 230 36.37 4.08 27.41
N ALA A 231 35.84 5.11 28.09
CA ALA A 231 34.56 5.72 27.73
C ALA A 231 34.55 6.31 26.31
N PHE A 232 35.56 7.11 25.99
CA PHE A 232 35.71 7.74 24.67
C PHE A 232 35.99 6.71 23.57
N ALA A 233 36.87 5.72 23.84
CA ALA A 233 37.17 4.67 22.87
C ALA A 233 35.92 3.84 22.54
N ALA A 234 35.14 3.43 23.55
CA ALA A 234 33.91 2.68 23.33
C ALA A 234 32.84 3.52 22.63
N GLY A 235 32.69 4.80 23.01
CA GLY A 235 31.80 5.75 22.34
C GLY A 235 32.17 5.96 20.86
N PHE A 236 33.46 6.06 20.55
CA PHE A 236 33.97 6.17 19.18
C PHE A 236 33.69 4.92 18.35
N VAL A 237 33.97 3.73 18.87
CA VAL A 237 33.67 2.46 18.20
C VAL A 237 32.18 2.35 17.91
N GLN A 238 31.32 2.70 18.88
CA GLN A 238 29.87 2.70 18.70
C GLN A 238 29.42 3.70 17.63
N TYR A 239 29.96 4.94 17.64
CA TYR A 239 29.67 5.94 16.62
C TYR A 239 30.10 5.49 15.23
N TRP A 240 31.29 4.90 15.12
CA TRP A 240 31.83 4.39 13.86
C TRP A 240 31.00 3.23 13.29
N VAL A 241 30.58 2.28 14.14
CA VAL A 241 29.67 1.20 13.72
C VAL A 241 28.29 1.75 13.33
N ALA A 242 27.83 2.82 14.00
CA ALA A 242 26.57 3.50 13.68
C ALA A 242 26.62 4.33 12.39
N SER A 243 27.80 4.86 12.02
CA SER A 243 27.99 5.66 10.81
C SER A 243 28.14 4.80 9.55
N GLN A 244 28.53 3.53 9.70
CA GLN A 244 28.63 2.61 8.57
C GLN A 244 27.27 2.21 7.98
N THR A 245 27.21 2.14 6.65
CA THR A 245 25.99 1.80 5.91
C THR A 245 25.62 0.32 6.04
N ASP A 246 26.62 -0.56 6.09
CA ASP A 246 26.48 -2.02 6.01
C ASP A 246 27.00 -2.73 7.27
N SER A 247 26.80 -2.14 8.44
CA SER A 247 27.24 -2.75 9.69
C SER A 247 26.57 -4.12 9.91
N THR A 248 27.39 -5.16 10.00
CA THR A 248 26.93 -6.53 10.25
C THR A 248 26.39 -6.64 11.68
N GLN A 249 25.44 -7.56 11.93
CA GLN A 249 24.95 -7.82 13.29
C GLN A 249 26.07 -8.13 14.28
N ARG A 250 27.14 -8.82 13.84
CA ARG A 250 28.31 -9.10 14.68
C ARG A 250 29.01 -7.81 15.14
N MET A 251 29.20 -6.84 14.26
CA MET A 251 29.84 -5.56 14.60
C MET A 251 29.01 -4.79 15.63
N ARG A 252 27.68 -4.74 15.45
CA ARG A 252 26.77 -4.11 16.41
C ARG A 252 26.82 -4.76 17.79
N ARG A 253 26.84 -6.10 17.86
CA ARG A 253 26.98 -6.83 19.13
C ARG A 253 28.30 -6.52 19.83
N VAL A 254 29.41 -6.52 19.10
CA VAL A 254 30.74 -6.22 19.66
C VAL A 254 30.80 -4.79 20.19
N ALA A 255 30.30 -3.81 19.42
CA ALA A 255 30.29 -2.41 19.85
C ALA A 255 29.43 -2.20 21.10
N ALA A 256 28.24 -2.81 21.17
CA ALA A 256 27.38 -2.76 22.35
C ALA A 256 28.03 -3.43 23.58
N PHE A 257 28.72 -4.56 23.39
CA PHE A 257 29.45 -5.25 24.44
C PHE A 257 30.59 -4.38 25.00
N LEU A 258 31.41 -3.80 24.11
CA LEU A 258 32.48 -2.88 24.50
C LEU A 258 31.94 -1.64 25.20
N ASN A 259 30.79 -1.11 24.78
CA ASN A 259 30.14 0.02 25.43
C ASN A 259 29.76 -0.31 26.88
N LEU A 260 29.13 -1.47 27.13
CA LEU A 260 28.76 -1.88 28.49
C LEU A 260 29.99 -2.18 29.35
N LEU A 261 31.02 -2.81 28.77
CA LEU A 261 32.27 -3.07 29.48
C LEU A 261 33.01 -1.77 29.84
N SER A 262 32.88 -0.72 29.03
CA SER A 262 33.45 0.61 29.33
C SER A 262 32.85 1.28 30.59
N ILE A 263 31.77 0.73 31.14
CA ILE A 263 31.17 1.20 32.39
C ILE A 263 31.91 0.63 33.61
N ALA A 264 32.58 -0.52 33.48
CA ALA A 264 33.25 -1.18 34.61
C ALA A 264 34.27 -0.29 35.36
N PRO A 265 35.11 0.53 34.68
CA PRO A 265 36.00 1.46 35.36
C PRO A 265 35.30 2.52 36.23
N MET A 266 34.01 2.76 36.02
CA MET A 266 33.22 3.68 36.86
C MET A 266 33.16 3.23 38.32
N THR A 267 33.32 1.93 38.54
CA THR A 267 33.46 1.34 39.87
C THR A 267 34.57 2.00 40.70
N PHE A 268 35.67 2.43 40.09
CA PHE A 268 36.76 3.08 40.83
C PHE A 268 36.37 4.47 41.37
N ALA A 269 35.35 5.11 40.79
CA ALA A 269 34.90 6.44 41.19
C ALA A 269 34.00 6.42 42.43
N PHE A 270 33.03 5.50 42.48
CA PHE A 270 31.98 5.48 43.51
C PHE A 270 31.70 4.10 44.13
N GLY A 271 32.51 3.09 43.78
CA GLY A 271 32.31 1.68 44.13
C GLY A 271 31.33 0.95 43.20
N PRO A 272 31.30 -0.40 43.25
CA PRO A 272 30.53 -1.23 42.31
C PRO A 272 29.02 -1.15 42.50
N PHE A 273 28.53 -0.76 43.69
CA PHE A 273 27.12 -0.91 44.06
C PHE A 273 26.34 0.41 44.10
N TRP A 274 27.00 1.56 43.98
CA TRP A 274 26.33 2.85 44.11
C TRP A 274 25.95 3.49 42.77
N MET A 275 26.92 4.01 42.02
CA MET A 275 26.64 4.70 40.75
C MET A 275 26.70 3.77 39.54
N THR A 276 27.53 2.72 39.59
CA THR A 276 27.68 1.77 38.47
C THR A 276 26.35 1.14 38.05
N PRO A 277 25.49 0.61 38.95
CA PRO A 277 24.22 0.03 38.55
C PRO A 277 23.25 1.05 37.94
N LEU A 278 23.23 2.29 38.44
CA LEU A 278 22.42 3.38 37.90
C LEU A 278 22.81 3.72 36.45
N ILE A 279 24.12 3.78 36.20
CA ILE A 279 24.66 4.09 34.86
C ILE A 279 24.41 2.94 33.90
N VAL A 280 24.59 1.69 34.36
CA VAL A 280 24.23 0.49 33.59
C VAL A 280 22.74 0.52 33.24
N LEU A 281 21.85 0.78 34.19
CA LEU A 281 20.40 0.85 33.96
C LEU A 281 20.02 1.97 32.98
N ALA A 282 20.66 3.13 33.05
CA ALA A 282 20.43 4.22 32.10
C ALA A 282 20.95 3.90 30.68
N SER A 283 21.98 3.05 30.57
CA SER A 283 22.64 2.72 29.29
C SER A 283 22.15 1.42 28.63
N LEU A 284 21.51 0.54 29.40
CA LEU A 284 21.07 -0.78 28.94
C LEU A 284 20.00 -0.72 27.84
N PRO A 285 18.89 0.05 28.01
CA PRO A 285 17.79 0.04 27.05
C PRO A 285 18.26 0.49 25.67
N SER A 286 19.16 1.47 25.64
CA SER A 286 19.71 2.01 24.41
C SER A 286 20.55 0.97 23.66
N SER A 287 21.34 0.18 24.38
CA SER A 287 22.14 -0.91 23.80
C SER A 287 21.27 -2.06 23.28
N ILE A 288 20.14 -2.34 23.93
CA ILE A 288 19.24 -3.47 23.62
C ILE A 288 18.37 -3.21 22.38
N LEU A 289 17.97 -1.96 22.13
CA LEU A 289 17.03 -1.58 21.06
C LEU A 289 17.43 -2.03 19.65
N TYR A 290 18.73 -2.21 19.40
CA TYR A 290 19.27 -2.52 18.07
C TYR A 290 19.90 -3.90 17.96
N LEU A 291 19.82 -4.69 19.03
CA LEU A 291 20.38 -6.04 19.11
C LEU A 291 19.31 -7.09 18.83
N ASP A 292 19.74 -8.15 18.19
CA ASP A 292 18.93 -9.35 17.99
C ASP A 292 18.80 -10.17 19.29
N GLY A 293 17.99 -11.23 19.28
CA GLY A 293 17.73 -12.05 20.47
C GLY A 293 18.97 -12.48 21.24
N LEU A 294 20.02 -12.93 20.52
CA LEU A 294 21.29 -13.32 21.12
C LEU A 294 22.08 -12.12 21.63
N GLY A 295 22.15 -11.02 20.87
CA GLY A 295 22.82 -9.79 21.30
C GLY A 295 22.24 -9.22 22.60
N ARG A 296 20.91 -9.24 22.77
CA ARG A 296 20.25 -8.76 24.00
C ARG A 296 20.64 -9.58 25.23
N ARG A 297 20.76 -10.90 25.09
CA ARG A 297 21.26 -11.78 26.18
C ARG A 297 22.71 -11.49 26.53
N LEU A 298 23.58 -11.34 25.52
CA LEU A 298 24.99 -11.00 25.73
C LEU A 298 25.16 -9.62 26.38
N ALA A 299 24.35 -8.64 26.00
CA ALA A 299 24.35 -7.33 26.63
C ALA A 299 23.94 -7.41 28.11
N GLY A 300 22.92 -8.21 28.44
CA GLY A 300 22.57 -8.49 29.83
C GLY A 300 23.72 -9.10 30.63
N VAL A 301 24.39 -10.11 30.08
CA VAL A 301 25.57 -10.74 30.70
C VAL A 301 26.70 -9.73 30.89
N ALA A 302 27.01 -8.92 29.87
CA ALA A 302 28.07 -7.90 29.95
C ALA A 302 27.79 -6.86 31.04
N ALA A 303 26.53 -6.42 31.16
CA ALA A 303 26.09 -5.50 32.20
C ALA A 303 26.22 -6.10 33.61
N SER A 304 25.85 -7.36 33.79
CA SER A 304 26.05 -8.07 35.06
C SER A 304 27.54 -8.24 35.38
N LEU A 305 28.37 -8.60 34.40
CA LEU A 305 29.82 -8.73 34.57
C LEU A 305 30.49 -7.39 34.90
N ALA A 306 30.01 -6.28 34.34
CA ALA A 306 30.53 -4.94 34.65
C ALA A 306 30.37 -4.54 36.12
N ILE A 307 29.42 -5.15 36.84
CA ILE A 307 29.19 -4.95 38.28
C ILE A 307 29.88 -6.04 39.10
N LEU A 308 29.70 -7.31 38.72
CA LEU A 308 30.16 -8.47 39.49
C LEU A 308 31.68 -8.65 39.44
N VAL A 309 32.34 -8.39 38.30
CA VAL A 309 33.78 -8.60 38.17
C VAL A 309 34.57 -7.64 39.07
N PRO A 310 34.32 -6.32 39.08
CA PRO A 310 34.97 -5.42 40.03
C PRO A 310 34.70 -5.80 41.50
N ALA A 311 33.45 -6.16 41.84
CA ALA A 311 33.10 -6.58 43.19
C ALA A 311 33.85 -7.85 43.63
N ALA A 312 33.95 -8.84 42.74
CA ALA A 312 34.70 -10.07 43.02
C ALA A 312 36.20 -9.79 43.22
N LEU A 313 36.78 -8.86 42.44
CA LEU A 313 38.16 -8.43 42.59
C LEU A 313 38.43 -7.67 43.90
N GLU A 314 37.44 -6.91 44.39
CA GLU A 314 37.50 -6.30 45.74
C GLU A 314 37.43 -7.37 46.84
N TRP A 315 36.57 -8.38 46.70
CA TRP A 315 36.45 -9.48 47.67
C TRP A 315 37.69 -10.36 47.71
N SER A 316 38.33 -10.60 46.57
CA SER A 316 39.58 -11.36 46.50
C SER A 316 40.80 -10.57 46.96
N GLY A 317 40.65 -9.29 47.33
CA GLY A 317 41.73 -8.42 47.79
C GLY A 317 42.69 -7.97 46.70
N VAL A 318 42.34 -8.15 45.41
CA VAL A 318 43.15 -7.67 44.28
C VAL A 318 42.95 -6.16 44.11
N LEU A 319 41.73 -5.68 44.35
CA LEU A 319 41.42 -4.26 44.37
C LEU A 319 41.22 -3.76 45.82
N PRO A 320 41.51 -2.47 46.10
CA PRO A 320 41.20 -1.86 47.39
C PRO A 320 39.70 -1.96 47.70
N ARG A 321 39.33 -2.08 48.97
CA ARG A 321 37.92 -2.11 49.37
C ARG A 321 37.27 -0.74 49.19
N SER A 322 36.16 -0.66 48.47
CA SER A 322 35.39 0.58 48.32
C SER A 322 34.30 0.76 49.38
N TYR A 323 33.95 -0.30 50.11
CA TYR A 323 32.96 -0.26 51.18
C TYR A 323 33.53 -0.83 52.47
N VAL A 324 33.38 -0.06 53.55
CA VAL A 324 33.71 -0.49 54.91
C VAL A 324 32.44 -0.37 55.76
N PHE A 325 32.14 -1.45 56.49
CA PHE A 325 30.99 -1.54 57.38
C PHE A 325 31.51 -1.55 58.81
N GLU A 326 31.44 -0.42 59.50
CA GLU A 326 31.93 -0.24 60.88
C GLU A 326 30.86 0.46 61.72
N ASP A 327 30.61 -0.03 62.93
CA ASP A 327 29.69 0.57 63.91
C ASP A 327 28.28 0.89 63.39
N GLY A 328 27.74 0.03 62.51
CA GLY A 328 26.44 0.22 61.87
C GLY A 328 26.41 1.34 60.81
N ARG A 329 27.57 1.89 60.44
CA ARG A 329 27.73 2.89 59.38
C ARG A 329 28.36 2.25 58.13
N LEU A 330 27.83 2.60 56.97
CA LEU A 330 28.43 2.29 55.68
C LEU A 330 29.33 3.45 55.26
N GLN A 331 30.64 3.22 55.21
CA GLN A 331 31.62 4.18 54.70
C GLN A 331 31.98 3.83 53.27
N ILE A 332 31.81 4.79 52.36
CA ILE A 332 32.20 4.66 50.95
C ILE A 332 33.58 5.29 50.79
N ILE A 333 34.56 4.48 50.42
CA ILE A 333 35.95 4.91 50.21
C ILE A 333 36.22 4.92 48.70
N PRO A 334 36.03 6.06 48.01
CA PRO A 334 36.31 6.17 46.59
C PRO A 334 37.80 6.06 46.32
N GLN A 335 38.16 5.29 45.28
CA GLN A 335 39.56 5.11 44.89
C GLN A 335 40.05 6.23 43.97
N MET A 336 39.15 6.78 43.14
CA MET A 336 39.49 7.83 42.17
C MET A 336 39.20 9.25 42.68
N MET A 337 38.13 9.45 43.45
CA MET A 337 37.64 10.78 43.83
C MET A 337 38.10 11.18 45.24
N SER A 338 38.40 12.46 45.46
CA SER A 338 38.46 13.01 46.81
C SER A 338 37.06 13.46 47.24
N PHE A 339 36.69 13.21 48.49
CA PHE A 339 35.44 13.70 49.08
C PHE A 339 35.76 14.81 50.09
N GLU A 340 36.64 15.74 49.73
CA GLU A 340 37.10 16.83 50.60
C GLU A 340 36.04 17.93 50.75
N SER A 341 35.25 18.20 49.70
CA SER A 341 34.17 19.19 49.71
C SER A 341 32.80 18.50 49.73
N PRO A 342 32.06 18.53 50.86
CA PRO A 342 30.73 17.94 50.96
C PRO A 342 29.74 18.52 49.92
N LEU A 343 29.85 19.82 49.64
CA LEU A 343 28.98 20.52 48.71
C LEU A 343 29.24 20.09 47.26
N ALA A 344 30.50 19.93 46.86
CA ALA A 344 30.84 19.45 45.52
C ALA A 344 30.35 18.02 45.29
N VAL A 345 30.48 17.16 46.31
CA VAL A 345 29.97 15.78 46.27
C VAL A 345 28.45 15.76 46.12
N GLN A 346 27.72 16.50 46.95
CA GLN A 346 26.26 16.55 46.90
C GLN A 346 25.73 17.05 45.55
N ILE A 347 26.27 18.17 45.03
CA ILE A 347 25.84 18.72 43.74
C ILE A 347 26.15 17.75 42.60
N THR A 348 27.35 17.16 42.59
CA THR A 348 27.73 16.21 41.53
C THR A 348 26.80 15.01 41.52
N LEU A 349 26.46 14.45 42.69
CA LEU A 349 25.53 13.33 42.79
C LEU A 349 24.12 13.68 42.32
N VAL A 350 23.60 14.85 42.72
CA VAL A 350 22.27 15.31 42.26
C VAL A 350 22.25 15.45 40.74
N VAL A 351 23.27 16.07 40.16
CA VAL A 351 23.37 16.26 38.70
C VAL A 351 23.52 14.93 37.96
N LEU A 352 24.26 13.97 38.52
CA LEU A 352 24.45 12.64 37.92
C LEU A 352 23.16 11.80 37.98
N CYS A 353 22.45 11.83 39.10
CA CYS A 353 21.14 11.18 39.26
C CYS A 353 20.09 11.79 38.33
N LEU A 354 19.94 13.12 38.31
CA LEU A 354 19.01 13.80 37.40
C LEU A 354 19.36 13.56 35.93
N GLY A 355 20.65 13.51 35.60
CA GLY A 355 21.14 13.15 34.28
C GLY A 355 20.72 11.74 33.85
N ALA A 356 20.87 10.75 34.74
CA ALA A 356 20.45 9.37 34.48
C ALA A 356 18.93 9.27 34.25
N VAL A 357 18.14 9.98 35.04
CA VAL A 357 16.68 10.07 34.87
C VAL A 357 16.31 10.73 33.54
N PHE A 358 16.88 11.89 33.23
CA PHE A 358 16.59 12.63 32.00
C PHE A 358 16.99 11.84 30.74
N THR A 359 18.13 11.15 30.78
CA THR A 359 18.58 10.29 29.68
C THR A 359 17.59 9.14 29.45
N SER A 360 17.10 8.54 30.53
CA SER A 360 16.10 7.47 30.46
C SER A 360 14.78 7.96 29.88
N ILE A 361 14.29 9.14 30.32
CA ILE A 361 13.06 9.76 29.80
C ILE A 361 13.20 10.09 28.30
N ARG A 362 14.28 10.77 27.91
CA ARG A 362 14.55 11.12 26.50
C ARG A 362 14.60 9.89 25.61
N LEU A 363 15.21 8.81 26.07
CA LEU A 363 15.34 7.57 25.30
C LEU A 363 13.99 6.86 25.15
N VAL A 364 13.28 6.63 26.25
CA VAL A 364 11.98 5.93 26.23
C VAL A 364 10.94 6.76 25.49
N GLY A 365 10.91 8.08 25.73
CA GLY A 365 10.06 9.03 25.01
C GLY A 365 10.35 9.01 23.52
N GLY A 366 11.61 9.15 23.11
CA GLY A 366 11.97 9.13 21.69
C GLY A 366 11.63 7.81 20.98
N VAL A 367 11.71 6.67 21.65
CA VAL A 367 11.26 5.38 21.09
C VAL A 367 9.74 5.35 20.96
N ARG A 368 9.01 5.81 21.99
CA ARG A 368 7.56 5.85 22.00
C ARG A 368 7.03 6.77 20.90
N ASP A 369 7.56 7.98 20.78
CA ASP A 369 7.17 8.95 19.75
C ASP A 369 7.38 8.37 18.34
N GLN A 370 8.51 7.68 18.11
CA GLN A 370 8.79 7.03 16.82
C GLN A 370 7.86 5.85 16.53
N LEU A 371 7.46 5.10 17.55
CA LEU A 371 6.46 4.03 17.42
C LEU A 371 5.10 4.61 17.06
N GLU A 372 4.67 5.64 17.79
CA GLU A 372 3.39 6.33 17.57
C GLU A 372 3.32 6.96 16.19
N GLU A 373 4.36 7.68 15.75
CA GLU A 373 4.44 8.21 14.38
C GLU A 373 4.33 7.11 13.30
N THR A 374 4.92 5.95 13.55
CA THR A 374 4.88 4.82 12.62
C THR A 374 3.49 4.19 12.59
N GLU A 375 2.86 4.00 13.75
CA GLU A 375 1.50 3.48 13.87
C GLU A 375 0.49 4.43 13.23
N GLU A 376 0.56 5.73 13.50
CA GLU A 376 -0.30 6.72 12.88
C GLU A 376 -0.18 6.72 11.35
N ARG A 377 1.05 6.60 10.84
CA ARG A 377 1.28 6.56 9.39
C ARG A 377 0.67 5.31 8.77
N LEU A 378 0.80 4.15 9.42
CA LEU A 378 0.16 2.91 8.96
C LEU A 378 -1.36 3.01 8.98
N HIS A 379 -1.94 3.55 10.04
CA HIS A 379 -3.39 3.77 10.13
C HIS A 379 -3.89 4.75 9.07
N ARG A 380 -3.16 5.86 8.83
CA ARG A 380 -3.49 6.81 7.75
C ARG A 380 -3.43 6.16 6.37
N GLN A 381 -2.39 5.37 6.09
CA GLN A 381 -2.28 4.65 4.82
C GLN A 381 -3.37 3.59 4.65
N ALA A 382 -3.68 2.83 5.70
CA ALA A 382 -4.77 1.86 5.69
C ALA A 382 -6.11 2.53 5.44
N TRP A 383 -6.38 3.64 6.12
CA TRP A 383 -7.58 4.45 5.89
C TRP A 383 -7.66 4.97 4.44
N GLN A 384 -6.57 5.52 3.89
CA GLN A 384 -6.52 5.97 2.50
C GLN A 384 -6.79 4.83 1.50
N LEU A 385 -6.23 3.64 1.75
CA LEU A 385 -6.48 2.47 0.92
C LEU A 385 -7.93 1.99 1.01
N GLN A 386 -8.56 2.08 2.19
CA GLN A 386 -9.98 1.76 2.36
C GLN A 386 -10.90 2.70 1.57
N GLN A 387 -10.53 3.97 1.39
CA GLN A 387 -11.30 4.91 0.56
C GLN A 387 -11.24 4.59 -0.95
N LEU A 388 -10.28 3.76 -1.39
CA LEU A 388 -10.18 3.32 -2.78
C LEU A 388 -11.03 2.08 -3.08
N VAL A 389 -11.55 1.40 -2.06
CA VAL A 389 -12.39 0.21 -2.20
C VAL A 389 -13.85 0.62 -2.00
N PRO A 390 -14.76 0.32 -2.94
CA PRO A 390 -16.18 0.62 -2.77
C PRO A 390 -16.69 -0.06 -1.50
N GLN A 391 -17.34 0.69 -0.61
CA GLN A 391 -17.88 0.11 0.62
C GLN A 391 -19.14 -0.70 0.27
N PRO A 392 -19.38 -1.86 0.89
CA PRO A 392 -20.54 -2.72 0.62
C PRO A 392 -21.92 -2.12 0.98
N GLY A 393 -22.04 -0.80 1.14
CA GLY A 393 -23.30 -0.05 1.23
C GLY A 393 -23.48 1.03 0.16
N ASP A 394 -22.44 1.35 -0.64
CA ASP A 394 -22.54 2.36 -1.71
C ASP A 394 -23.42 1.90 -2.89
N TYR A 395 -23.69 0.58 -2.97
CA TYR A 395 -24.61 -0.01 -3.94
C TYR A 395 -26.07 -0.04 -3.47
N GLU A 396 -26.35 0.16 -2.18
CA GLU A 396 -27.72 0.14 -1.65
C GLU A 396 -28.47 1.47 -1.90
N GLY A 397 -27.76 2.55 -2.27
CA GLY A 397 -28.36 3.88 -2.45
C GLY A 397 -28.63 4.32 -3.89
N SER A 398 -28.23 3.57 -4.92
CA SER A 398 -28.32 4.01 -6.32
C SER A 398 -29.13 3.12 -7.27
N VAL A 399 -29.77 2.05 -6.78
CA VAL A 399 -30.58 1.14 -7.62
C VAL A 399 -32.04 0.98 -7.16
N THR A 400 -32.42 1.48 -5.99
CA THR A 400 -33.81 1.35 -5.50
C THR A 400 -34.65 2.61 -5.75
N SER A 401 -35.03 2.87 -7.02
CA SER A 401 -36.30 3.57 -7.30
C SER A 401 -36.83 3.54 -8.75
N SER A 402 -36.26 2.80 -9.72
CA SER A 402 -36.86 2.79 -11.08
C SER A 402 -36.83 1.50 -11.89
N VAL A 403 -36.47 0.35 -11.32
CA VAL A 403 -36.51 -0.93 -12.07
C VAL A 403 -37.16 -2.03 -11.23
N LEU A 404 -38.46 -1.88 -10.97
CA LEU A 404 -39.35 -3.00 -10.64
C LEU A 404 -40.65 -2.79 -11.42
N ASP A 405 -40.54 -2.92 -12.73
CA ASP A 405 -41.67 -3.23 -13.60
C ASP A 405 -41.12 -3.97 -14.82
N PHE A 406 -40.66 -5.20 -14.61
CA PHE A 406 -40.46 -6.15 -15.69
C PHE A 406 -40.82 -7.54 -15.18
N ASP A 407 -41.92 -8.02 -15.74
CA ASP A 407 -42.57 -9.31 -15.50
C ASP A 407 -41.63 -10.52 -15.54
N ASP A 408 -41.99 -11.48 -14.70
CA ASP A 408 -41.58 -12.88 -14.67
C ASP A 408 -41.69 -13.53 -16.06
N ASP A 409 -40.58 -13.67 -16.80
CA ASP A 409 -40.49 -14.64 -17.91
C ASP A 409 -39.04 -14.86 -18.42
N PHE A 410 -38.07 -15.06 -17.52
CA PHE A 410 -36.70 -15.46 -17.92
C PHE A 410 -36.13 -16.61 -17.08
N LEU A 411 -36.89 -17.70 -16.99
CA LEU A 411 -36.37 -19.02 -16.62
C LEU A 411 -36.86 -20.05 -17.64
N THR A 412 -36.11 -20.21 -18.73
CA THR A 412 -35.94 -21.49 -19.47
C THR A 412 -35.09 -21.23 -20.72
N MET A 413 -33.85 -21.72 -20.74
CA MET A 413 -33.35 -22.68 -21.75
C MET A 413 -31.82 -22.91 -21.60
N PRO A 414 -31.31 -24.11 -21.97
CA PRO A 414 -30.04 -24.66 -21.49
C PRO A 414 -28.89 -24.60 -22.51
N GLY A 415 -27.66 -24.69 -21.99
CA GLY A 415 -26.52 -25.37 -22.63
C GLY A 415 -25.65 -24.57 -23.60
N VAL A 416 -24.38 -24.34 -23.21
CA VAL A 416 -23.10 -24.58 -23.95
C VAL A 416 -22.01 -24.40 -22.86
N GLY A 417 -21.20 -25.36 -22.45
CA GLY A 417 -20.41 -26.32 -23.25
C GLY A 417 -18.94 -25.89 -23.20
N VAL A 418 -18.26 -26.14 -22.07
CA VAL A 418 -16.82 -25.92 -21.89
C VAL A 418 -16.05 -26.96 -22.71
N THR A 419 -15.17 -26.54 -23.63
CA THR A 419 -13.89 -27.21 -23.95
C THR A 419 -13.04 -26.32 -24.87
N GLY A 420 -11.74 -26.23 -24.60
CA GLY A 420 -10.78 -25.53 -25.46
C GLY A 420 -9.51 -25.14 -24.72
N SER A 421 -8.61 -26.11 -24.50
CA SER A 421 -7.27 -25.92 -23.94
C SER A 421 -6.45 -24.96 -24.80
N GLY A 422 -6.23 -23.74 -24.28
CA GLY A 422 -5.24 -22.79 -24.78
C GLY A 422 -4.26 -22.50 -23.66
N ALA A 423 -3.19 -23.28 -23.56
CA ALA A 423 -2.15 -23.07 -22.55
C ALA A 423 -1.41 -21.75 -22.83
N ILE A 424 -1.63 -20.74 -21.99
CA ILE A 424 -0.82 -19.52 -21.96
C ILE A 424 0.42 -19.80 -21.10
N VAL A 425 1.57 -19.92 -21.76
CA VAL A 425 2.87 -20.17 -21.12
C VAL A 425 3.41 -18.86 -20.52
N PRO A 426 3.87 -18.85 -19.25
CA PRO A 426 4.47 -17.66 -18.64
C PRO A 426 5.84 -17.31 -19.26
N PRO A 427 6.30 -16.04 -19.18
CA PRO A 427 7.60 -15.65 -19.69
C PRO A 427 8.73 -16.38 -18.95
N ARG A 428 9.66 -16.98 -19.72
CA ARG A 428 10.91 -17.55 -19.18
C ARG A 428 11.73 -16.42 -18.54
N ARG A 429 12.28 -16.71 -17.35
CA ARG A 429 13.17 -15.81 -16.60
C ARG A 429 14.34 -15.35 -17.50
N PRO A 430 14.81 -14.09 -17.38
CA PRO A 430 16.12 -13.70 -17.90
C PRO A 430 17.26 -14.38 -17.14
#